data_AF-A0A814WBR2-F1
#
_entry.id   AF-A0A814WBR2-F1
#
_cell.length_a   1.000
_cell.length_b   1.000
_cell.length_c   1.000
_cell.angle_alpha   90.00
_cell.angle_beta   90.00
_cell.angle_gamma   90.00
#
_symmetry.space_group_name_H-M   'P 1'
#
loop_
_entity.id
_entity.type
_entity.pdbx_description
1 polymer ?
#
loop_
_entity_poly.entity_id
_entity_poly.type
_entity_poly.pdbx_seq_one_letter_code
_entity_poly.pdbx_strand_id
1 'polypeptide(L)' 'MLQFKQNSQQYVPLKRVNVVATIRSFAVDVSITQLFRNEETTSIEAVYCFPIEEQAAIYSFIARIDN' A
#
# COMPACT_ATOMS: atom_id res chain seq x y z
N MET A 1 28.90 -11.20 11.72
CA MET A 1 27.93 -11.59 12.76
C MET A 1 27.31 -10.33 13.35
N LEU A 2 26.09 -10.00 12.92
CA LEU A 2 25.07 -9.30 13.72
C LEU A 2 23.73 -9.79 13.14
N GLN A 3 23.20 -10.87 13.72
CA GLN A 3 21.83 -11.29 13.43
C GLN A 3 20.91 -10.38 14.23
N PHE A 4 20.15 -9.52 13.55
CA PHE A 4 19.09 -8.78 14.19
C PHE A 4 17.95 -9.75 14.52
N LYS A 5 17.89 -10.05 15.82
CA LYS A 5 16.81 -10.59 16.65
C LYS A 5 15.46 -10.72 15.93
N GLN A 6 14.87 -11.92 15.98
CA GLN A 6 13.47 -12.16 15.69
C GLN A 6 12.60 -11.19 16.51
N ASN A 7 12.06 -10.16 15.87
CA ASN A 7 10.88 -9.48 16.39
C ASN A 7 9.69 -10.15 15.72
N SER A 8 8.69 -10.55 16.50
CA SER A 8 7.32 -10.74 16.02
C SER A 8 7.01 -9.61 15.04
N GLN A 9 6.98 -9.90 13.75
CA GLN A 9 6.94 -8.89 12.70
C GLN A 9 5.57 -8.20 12.79
N GLN A 10 5.49 -7.10 13.54
CA GLN A 10 4.32 -6.24 13.54
C GLN A 10 4.19 -5.70 12.11
N TYR A 11 3.10 -6.06 11.45
CA TYR A 11 2.76 -5.58 10.12
C TYR A 11 1.40 -4.90 10.21
N VAL A 12 1.19 -3.87 9.41
CA VAL A 12 -0.13 -3.24 9.30
C VAL A 12 -0.96 -4.08 8.32
N PRO A 13 -2.01 -4.82 8.74
CA PRO A 13 -2.75 -5.67 7.84
C PRO A 13 -3.55 -4.86 6.81
N LEU A 14 -3.52 -5.32 5.56
CA LEU A 14 -4.38 -4.84 4.49
C LEU A 14 -5.81 -5.36 4.72
N LYS A 15 -6.76 -4.45 4.92
CA LYS A 15 -8.16 -4.77 5.22
C LYS A 15 -9.05 -4.76 3.99
N ARG A 16 -8.72 -3.91 3.01
CA ARG A 16 -9.50 -3.78 1.78
C ARG A 16 -8.62 -3.29 0.64
N VAL A 17 -8.89 -3.83 -0.54
CA VAL A 17 -8.42 -3.29 -1.82
C VAL A 17 -9.63 -2.99 -2.67
N ASN A 18 -9.67 -1.81 -3.27
CA ASN A 18 -10.57 -1.49 -4.35
C ASN A 18 -9.73 -1.10 -5.56
N VAL A 19 -10.03 -1.69 -6.71
CA VAL A 19 -9.36 -1.41 -7.98
C VAL A 19 -10.42 -0.99 -8.98
N VAL A 20 -10.26 0.20 -9.54
CA VAL A 20 -11.08 0.72 -10.62
C VAL A 20 -10.17 0.94 -11.82
N ALA A 21 -10.51 0.32 -12.95
CA ALA A 21 -9.77 0.46 -14.19
C ALA A 21 -10.70 0.96 -15.29
N THR A 22 -10.29 2.01 -15.98
CA THR A 22 -11.01 2.57 -17.13
C THR A 22 -10.13 2.51 -18.36
N ILE A 23 -10.58 1.76 -19.36
CA ILE A 23 -9.88 1.67 -20.65
C ILE A 23 -10.15 2.95 -21.44
N ARG A 24 -9.09 3.62 -21.90
CA ARG A 24 -9.13 4.83 -22.73
C ARG A 24 -8.32 4.58 -24.01
N SER A 25 -9.02 4.15 -25.07
CA SER A 25 -8.41 3.79 -26.36
C SER A 25 -7.30 2.75 -26.19
N PHE A 26 -6.03 3.17 -26.16
CA PHE A 26 -4.85 2.30 -26.05
C PHE A 26 -4.17 2.36 -24.68
N ALA A 27 -4.72 3.11 -23.72
CA ALA A 27 -4.21 3.22 -22.36
C ALA A 27 -5.27 2.81 -21.34
N VAL A 28 -4.85 2.57 -20.09
CA VAL A 28 -5.77 2.29 -18.97
C VAL A 28 -5.46 3.26 -17.85
N ASP A 29 -6.50 3.94 -17.38
CA ASP A 29 -6.50 4.70 -16.12
C ASP A 29 -6.82 3.73 -15.00
N VAL A 30 -5.88 3.53 -14.07
CA VAL A 30 -6.02 2.60 -12.96
C VAL A 30 -5.96 3.38 -11.64
N SER A 31 -7.04 3.30 -10.88
CA SER A 31 -7.15 3.85 -9.53
C SER A 31 -7.22 2.72 -8.51
N ILE A 32 -6.28 2.72 -7.57
CA ILE A 32 -6.17 1.70 -6.52
C ILE A 32 -6.34 2.39 -5.17
N THR A 33 -7.26 1.89 -4.35
CA THR A 33 -7.46 2.34 -2.97
C THR A 33 -7.23 1.16 -2.03
N GLN A 34 -6.25 1.30 -1.14
CA GLN A 34 -5.90 0.29 -0.15
C GLN A 34 -6.15 0.83 1.26
N LEU A 35 -6.88 0.05 2.07
CA LEU A 35 -7.14 0.36 3.47
C LEU A 35 -6.29 -0.54 4.35
N PHE A 36 -5.41 0.07 5.12
CA PHE A 36 -4.61 -0.59 6.15
C PHE A 36 -5.10 -0.15 7.53
N ARG A 37 -5.01 -1.03 8.51
CA ARG A 37 -5.34 -0.70 9.90
C ARG A 37 -4.32 -1.31 10.84
N ASN A 38 -3.67 -0.49 11.66
CA ASN A 38 -2.89 -1.01 12.78
C ASN A 38 -3.84 -1.65 13.79
N GLU A 39 -3.69 -2.96 14.04
CA GLU A 39 -4.47 -3.69 15.05
C GLU A 39 -3.71 -3.82 16.39
N GLU A 40 -2.46 -3.36 16.43
CA GLU A 40 -1.68 -3.31 17.65
C GLU A 40 -2.23 -2.23 18.60
N THR A 41 -1.99 -2.41 19.89
CA THR A 41 -2.37 -1.41 20.91
C THR A 41 -1.41 -0.22 20.98
N THR A 42 -0.32 -0.25 20.20
CA THR A 42 0.73 0.76 20.16
C THR A 42 0.94 1.29 18.75
N SER A 43 1.41 2.53 18.62
CA SER A 43 1.87 3.07 17.34
C SER A 43 3.00 2.22 16.76
N ILE A 44 2.97 2.00 15.44
CA ILE A 44 3.99 1.25 14.71
C ILE A 44 4.51 2.06 13.53
N GLU A 45 5.77 1.84 13.18
CA GLU A 45 6.37 2.36 11.96
C GLU A 45 6.06 1.40 10.80
N ALA A 46 5.68 1.94 9.64
CA ALA A 46 5.32 1.15 8.47
C ALA A 46 5.80 1.81 7.18
N VAL A 47 6.19 0.97 6.21
CA VAL A 47 6.57 1.39 4.86
C VAL A 47 5.52 0.88 3.89
N TYR A 48 4.92 1.79 3.14
CA TYR A 48 4.03 1.43 2.03
C TYR A 48 4.86 1.18 0.77
N CYS A 49 4.80 -0.05 0.27
CA CYS A 49 5.44 -0.47 -0.98
C CYS A 49 4.34 -0.93 -1.95
N PHE A 50 4.32 -0.37 -3.16
CA PHE A 50 3.38 -0.76 -4.21
C PHE A 50 4.13 -1.16 -5.48
N PRO A 51 3.90 -2.37 -6.02
CA PRO A 51 4.49 -2.78 -7.29
C PRO A 51 3.78 -2.07 -8.44
N ILE A 52 4.55 -1.43 -9.32
CA ILE A 52 4.04 -0.86 -10.56
C ILE A 52 4.62 -1.61 -11.76
N GLU A 53 3.78 -1.83 -12.78
CA GLU A 53 4.22 -2.34 -14.07
C GLU A 53 5.23 -1.37 -14.71
N GLU A 54 6.26 -1.89 -15.37
CA GLU A 54 7.36 -1.08 -15.92
C GLU A 54 6.86 0.01 -16.90
N GLN A 55 5.80 -0.28 -17.64
CA GLN A 55 5.21 0.64 -18.64
C GLN A 55 4.15 1.58 -18.05
N ALA A 56 3.83 1.46 -16.76
CA ALA A 56 2.86 2.31 -16.09
C ALA A 56 3.54 3.50 -15.41
N ALA A 57 2.84 4.63 -15.37
CA ALA A 57 3.29 5.84 -14.69
C ALA A 57 2.28 6.24 -13.60
N ILE A 58 2.79 6.55 -12.40
CA ILE A 58 1.97 7.14 -11.33
C ILE A 58 1.83 8.62 -11.61
N TYR A 59 0.59 9.08 -11.81
CA TYR A 59 0.28 10.51 -11.98
C TYR A 59 -0.51 11.10 -10.80
N SER A 60 -0.89 10.28 -9.81
CA SER A 60 -1.58 10.74 -8.60
C SER A 60 -1.30 9.77 -7.44
N PHE A 61 -0.96 10.31 -6.27
CA PHE A 61 -0.78 9.56 -5.03
C PHE A 61 -1.36 10.34 -3.85
N ILE A 62 -2.22 9.71 -3.06
CA ILE A 62 -2.84 10.30 -1.88
C ILE A 62 -2.78 9.29 -0.75
N ALA A 63 -2.18 9.68 0.38
CA ALA A 63 -2.24 8.94 1.63
C ALA A 63 -3.08 9.73 2.65
N ARG A 64 -4.01 9.05 3.33
CA ARG A 64 -4.80 9.61 4.43
C ARG A 64 -4.55 8.78 5.68
N ILE A 65 -4.22 9.43 6.77
CA ILE A 65 -4.01 8.85 8.10
C ILE A 65 -5.09 9.43 8.99
N ASP A 66 -5.72 8.59 9.82
CA ASP A 66 -6.74 9.01 10.80
C ASP A 66 -7.89 9.82 10.20
N ASN A 67 -8.63 9.13 9.31
CA ASN A 67 -9.76 9.60 8.51
C ASN A 67 -10.59 10.76 9.07
#